data_AF-A0A2P5F2Q0-F1
#
_entry.id   AF-A0A2P5F2Q0-F1
#
_cell.length_a   1.000
_cell.length_b   1.000
_cell.length_c   1.000
_cell.angle_alpha   90.00
_cell.angle_beta   90.00
_cell.angle_gamma   90.00
#
_symmetry.space_group_name_H-M   'P 1'
#
loop_
_entity.id
_entity.type
_entity.pdbx_description
1 polymer ?
#
loop_
_entity_poly.entity_id
_entity_poly.type
_entity_poly.pdbx_seq_one_letter_code
_entity_poly.pdbx_strand_id
1 'polypeptide(L)'
;MKRTLLQVNNAEALPGAIDPEAVRAADIAKFIPREWAKGVLSDVENLTEDKIDQILSEFQKDFKEDSLESKGWPTTLSPYIVSKASLNAYTRLVAKKYSDFCINCLHPGYVKTDINCNSGVLTIEECAQSIVSLALLPNGGPTGLFFDIATKF
;
A
#
# COMPACT_ATOMS: atom_id res chain seq x y z
N MET A 1 -7.18 -8.70 25.27
CA MET A 1 -7.76 -8.14 24.02
C MET A 1 -6.69 -8.25 22.94
N LYS A 2 -6.97 -8.84 21.77
CA LYS A 2 -6.00 -8.91 20.65
C LYS A 2 -5.82 -7.50 20.07
N ARG A 3 -4.58 -7.03 19.93
CA ARG A 3 -4.23 -5.66 19.49
C ARG A 3 -3.62 -5.67 18.08
N THR A 4 -4.32 -6.28 17.13
CA THR A 4 -3.86 -6.36 15.73
C THR A 4 -4.73 -5.46 14.88
N LEU A 5 -4.12 -4.49 14.21
CA LEU A 5 -4.77 -3.63 13.22
C LEU A 5 -4.18 -3.94 11.86
N LEU A 6 -4.98 -4.54 10.98
CA LEU A 6 -4.54 -4.86 9.63
C LEU A 6 -5.06 -3.81 8.66
N GLN A 7 -4.15 -3.13 7.96
CA GLN A 7 -4.51 -2.33 6.80
C GLN A 7 -4.40 -3.20 5.55
N VAL A 8 -5.55 -3.60 5.01
CA VAL A 8 -5.58 -4.34 3.75
C VAL A 8 -5.28 -3.38 2.62
N ASN A 9 -4.15 -3.58 1.94
CA ASN A 9 -3.80 -2.80 0.78
C ASN A 9 -4.56 -3.37 -0.43
N ASN A 10 -5.81 -2.94 -0.59
CA ASN A 10 -6.80 -3.40 -1.58
C ASN A 10 -6.22 -3.86 -2.94
N ALA A 11 -6.75 -4.99 -3.42
CA ALA A 11 -6.31 -5.78 -4.58
C ALA A 11 -6.11 -4.96 -5.86
N GLU A 12 -5.08 -5.33 -6.62
CA GLU A 12 -4.73 -4.75 -7.92
C GLU A 12 -5.95 -4.67 -8.84
N ALA A 13 -6.26 -3.46 -9.31
CA ALA A 13 -7.11 -3.22 -10.47
C ALA A 13 -6.30 -3.31 -11.77
N LEU A 14 -6.54 -4.39 -12.50
CA LEU A 14 -6.33 -4.63 -13.94
C LEU A 14 -5.08 -5.43 -14.39
N PRO A 15 -5.26 -6.36 -15.34
CA PRO A 15 -4.17 -7.09 -15.99
C PRO A 15 -3.49 -6.21 -17.07
N GLY A 16 -2.16 -6.16 -17.06
CA GLY A 16 -1.36 -5.66 -18.19
C GLY A 16 -0.89 -4.20 -18.12
N ALA A 17 -1.20 -3.45 -17.06
CA ALA A 17 -0.76 -2.06 -16.91
C ALA A 17 0.51 -1.91 -16.05
N ILE A 18 0.78 -2.87 -15.17
CA ILE A 18 1.96 -2.94 -14.32
C ILE A 18 2.40 -4.41 -14.30
N ASP A 19 3.69 -4.65 -14.48
CA ASP A 19 4.28 -5.98 -14.36
C ASP A 19 3.88 -6.62 -13.00
N PRO A 20 3.26 -7.81 -12.99
CA PRO A 20 2.91 -8.52 -11.76
C PRO A 20 4.10 -8.72 -10.80
N GLU A 21 5.34 -8.82 -11.31
CA GLU A 21 6.54 -8.86 -10.48
C GLU A 21 6.88 -7.50 -9.88
N ALA A 22 6.55 -6.41 -10.58
CA ALA A 22 6.80 -5.08 -10.09
C ALA A 22 5.91 -4.76 -8.88
N VAL A 23 4.70 -5.31 -8.77
CA VAL A 23 3.81 -5.10 -7.60
C VAL A 23 4.15 -6.02 -6.42
N ARG A 24 4.86 -7.13 -6.66
CA ARG A 24 5.41 -8.01 -5.59
C ARG A 24 6.50 -7.37 -4.74
N ALA A 25 7.03 -6.20 -5.15
CA ALA A 25 8.05 -5.53 -4.38
C ALA A 25 7.43 -4.63 -3.31
N ALA A 26 7.93 -4.76 -2.08
CA ALA A 26 7.53 -4.11 -0.84
C ALA A 26 7.52 -2.56 -0.83
N ASP A 27 7.58 -1.88 -1.97
CA ASP A 27 7.64 -0.43 -2.04
C ASP A 27 6.90 0.13 -3.27
N ILE A 28 5.58 0.27 -3.19
CA ILE A 28 4.75 0.95 -4.21
C ILE A 28 5.28 2.38 -4.48
N ALA A 29 6.01 3.00 -3.54
CA ALA A 29 6.61 4.31 -3.77
C ALA A 29 7.66 4.31 -4.90
N LYS A 30 8.24 3.15 -5.26
CA LYS A 30 9.16 3.03 -6.40
C LYS A 30 8.51 3.40 -7.75
N PHE A 31 7.18 3.30 -7.82
CA PHE A 31 6.42 3.65 -9.02
C PHE A 31 6.07 5.13 -9.09
N ILE A 32 6.47 5.93 -8.10
CA ILE A 32 6.32 7.39 -8.10
C ILE A 32 7.62 7.97 -8.68
N PRO A 33 7.63 8.46 -9.93
CA PRO A 33 8.84 9.04 -10.52
C PRO A 33 9.26 10.36 -9.85
N ARG A 34 8.33 11.01 -9.16
CA ARG A 34 8.54 12.26 -8.43
C ARG A 34 9.45 12.02 -7.22
N GLU A 35 10.75 12.22 -7.41
CA GLU A 35 11.80 11.83 -6.46
C GLU A 35 11.62 12.40 -5.03
N TRP A 36 11.13 13.63 -4.88
CA TRP A 36 10.90 14.16 -3.52
C TRP A 36 9.77 13.42 -2.81
N ALA A 37 8.68 13.10 -3.51
CA ALA A 37 7.53 12.39 -2.93
C ALA A 37 7.92 10.95 -2.58
N LYS A 38 8.64 10.28 -3.49
CA LYS A 38 9.23 8.95 -3.26
C LYS A 38 10.18 8.96 -2.06
N GLY A 39 11.10 9.93 -2.01
CA GLY A 39 12.07 10.07 -0.91
C GLY A 39 11.38 10.27 0.45
N VAL A 40 10.36 11.12 0.52
CA VAL A 40 9.57 11.32 1.74
C VAL A 40 8.84 10.05 2.16
N LEU A 41 8.19 9.35 1.22
CA LEU A 41 7.43 8.14 1.55
C LEU A 41 8.35 6.99 2.00
N SER A 42 9.55 6.87 1.46
CA SER A 42 10.52 5.83 1.84
C SER A 42 11.31 6.15 3.11
N ASP A 43 11.38 7.41 3.55
CA ASP A 43 12.12 7.83 4.75
C ASP A 43 11.28 7.66 6.03
N VAL A 44 11.30 6.46 6.60
CA VAL A 44 10.55 6.10 7.82
C VAL A 44 10.97 6.91 9.04
N GLU A 45 12.26 7.30 9.14
CA GLU A 45 12.76 7.96 10.35
C GLU A 45 12.27 9.40 10.47
N ASN A 46 12.13 10.09 9.33
CA ASN A 46 11.67 11.47 9.29
C ASN A 46 10.22 11.63 8.80
N LEU A 47 9.48 10.52 8.63
CA LEU A 47 8.09 10.53 8.20
C LEU A 47 7.19 11.18 9.25
N THR A 48 6.21 11.96 8.81
CA THR A 48 5.17 12.59 9.65
C THR A 48 3.84 12.58 8.91
N GLU A 49 2.72 12.71 9.63
CA GLU A 49 1.39 12.83 9.02
C GLU A 49 1.33 14.05 8.07
N ASP A 50 1.85 15.21 8.49
CA ASP A 50 1.92 16.43 7.68
C ASP A 50 2.66 16.24 6.34
N LYS A 51 3.75 15.47 6.33
CA LYS A 51 4.49 15.17 5.11
C LYS A 51 3.70 14.27 4.15
N ILE A 52 2.94 13.31 4.68
CA ILE A 52 2.05 12.46 3.87
C ILE A 52 0.90 13.31 3.31
N ASP A 53 0.31 14.17 4.13
CA ASP A 53 -0.76 15.08 3.70
C ASP A 53 -0.29 16.10 2.67
N GLN A 54 0.95 16.58 2.78
CA GLN A 54 1.58 17.44 1.77
C GLN A 54 1.65 16.73 0.41
N ILE A 55 2.10 15.47 0.39
CA ILE A 55 2.15 14.66 -0.85
C ILE A 55 0.76 14.51 -1.45
N LEU A 56 -0.22 14.13 -0.65
CA LEU A 56 -1.60 13.93 -1.10
C LEU A 56 -2.22 15.24 -1.62
N SER A 57 -1.94 16.37 -0.97
CA SER A 57 -2.42 17.69 -1.37
C SER A 57 -1.81 18.16 -2.68
N GLU A 58 -0.49 18.03 -2.84
CA GLU A 58 0.22 18.34 -4.08
C GLU A 58 -0.25 17.45 -5.22
N PHE A 59 -0.42 16.15 -4.98
CA PHE A 59 -0.96 15.21 -5.97
C PHE A 59 -2.37 15.62 -6.40
N GLN A 60 -3.28 15.89 -5.47
CA GLN A 60 -4.65 16.29 -5.79
C GLN A 60 -4.71 17.60 -6.57
N LYS A 61 -3.85 18.57 -6.24
CA LYS A 61 -3.73 19.82 -6.97
C LYS A 61 -3.27 19.56 -8.40
N ASP A 62 -2.15 18.87 -8.57
CA ASP A 62 -1.58 18.59 -9.89
C ASP A 62 -2.52 17.72 -10.75
N PHE A 63 -3.28 16.82 -10.12
CA PHE A 63 -4.33 16.01 -10.75
C PHE A 63 -5.48 16.88 -11.29
N LYS A 64 -5.97 17.84 -10.49
CA LYS A 64 -7.04 18.77 -10.90
C LYS A 64 -6.60 19.71 -12.02
N GLU A 65 -5.32 20.05 -12.06
CA GLU A 65 -4.70 20.90 -13.08
C GLU A 65 -4.30 20.13 -14.35
N ASP A 66 -4.61 18.83 -14.44
CA ASP A 66 -4.23 17.93 -15.55
C ASP A 66 -2.73 17.95 -15.87
N SER A 67 -1.91 18.03 -14.82
CA SER A 67 -0.47 18.29 -14.93
C SER A 67 0.41 17.13 -14.45
N LEU A 68 -0.17 15.95 -14.22
CA LEU A 68 0.50 14.79 -13.61
C LEU A 68 1.84 14.44 -14.27
N GLU A 69 1.83 14.23 -15.59
CA GLU A 69 3.03 13.85 -16.35
C GLU A 69 4.12 14.91 -16.23
N SER A 70 3.77 16.18 -16.47
CA SER A 70 4.72 17.29 -16.40
C SER A 70 5.30 17.51 -15.00
N LYS A 71 4.56 17.12 -13.95
CA LYS A 71 4.99 17.19 -12.54
C LYS A 71 5.72 15.93 -12.08
N GLY A 72 5.87 14.93 -12.94
CA GLY A 72 6.56 13.67 -12.65
C GLY A 72 5.75 12.70 -11.82
N TRP A 73 4.43 12.82 -11.77
CA TRP A 73 3.56 11.81 -11.17
C TRP A 73 3.42 10.59 -12.10
N PRO A 74 3.04 9.41 -11.57
CA PRO A 74 2.67 8.29 -12.42
C PRO A 74 1.54 8.71 -13.39
N THR A 75 1.56 8.22 -14.62
CA THR A 75 0.50 8.50 -15.61
C THR A 75 -0.57 7.42 -15.64
N THR A 76 -0.17 6.18 -15.36
CA THR A 76 -1.07 5.02 -15.29
C THR A 76 -1.43 4.71 -13.84
N LEU A 77 -2.71 4.49 -13.54
CA LEU A 77 -3.23 4.17 -12.20
C LEU A 77 -2.75 5.16 -11.10
N SER A 78 -2.49 6.41 -11.47
CA SER A 78 -1.81 7.39 -10.61
C SER A 78 -2.45 7.58 -9.23
N PRO A 79 -3.78 7.80 -9.11
CA PRO A 79 -4.41 7.95 -7.80
C PRO A 79 -4.28 6.70 -6.94
N TYR A 80 -4.32 5.51 -7.56
CA TYR A 80 -4.13 4.25 -6.87
C TYR A 80 -2.69 4.13 -6.33
N ILE A 81 -1.68 4.33 -7.17
CA ILE A 81 -0.26 4.24 -6.77
C ILE A 81 0.03 5.21 -5.61
N VAL A 82 -0.36 6.48 -5.75
CA VAL A 82 -0.07 7.50 -4.74
C VAL A 82 -0.81 7.22 -3.42
N SER A 83 -2.08 6.81 -3.48
CA SER A 83 -2.85 6.47 -2.27
C SER A 83 -2.28 5.25 -1.55
N LYS A 84 -1.88 4.19 -2.29
CA LYS A 84 -1.32 2.97 -1.69
C LYS A 84 0.08 3.16 -1.14
N ALA A 85 0.93 3.93 -1.81
CA ALA A 85 2.24 4.29 -1.28
C ALA A 85 2.11 5.11 0.02
N SER A 86 1.18 6.07 0.05
CA SER A 86 0.87 6.89 1.24
C SER A 86 0.33 6.04 2.39
N LEU A 87 -0.56 5.08 2.11
CA LEU A 87 -1.08 4.15 3.12
C LEU A 87 0.00 3.25 3.73
N ASN A 88 0.91 2.72 2.89
CA ASN A 88 2.05 1.92 3.36
C ASN A 88 2.97 2.76 4.27
N ALA A 89 3.25 4.01 3.88
CA ALA A 89 4.05 4.92 4.70
C ALA A 89 3.36 5.23 6.04
N TYR A 90 2.06 5.51 6.00
CA TYR A 90 1.26 5.76 7.19
C TYR A 90 1.22 4.54 8.14
N THR A 91 1.13 3.32 7.61
CA THR A 91 1.21 2.09 8.42
C THR A 91 2.50 2.04 9.23
N ARG A 92 3.66 2.34 8.62
CA ARG A 92 4.95 2.37 9.32
C ARG A 92 5.00 3.43 10.40
N LEU A 93 4.48 4.63 10.09
CA LEU A 93 4.38 5.73 11.05
C LEU A 93 3.54 5.32 12.28
N VAL A 94 2.36 4.77 12.05
CA VAL A 94 1.43 4.38 13.12
C VAL A 94 1.98 3.20 13.92
N ALA A 95 2.64 2.23 13.28
CA ALA A 95 3.32 1.13 13.97
C ALA A 95 4.40 1.63 14.94
N LYS A 96 5.18 2.65 14.56
CA LYS A 96 6.18 3.28 15.44
C LYS A 96 5.54 4.02 16.62
N LYS A 97 4.39 4.66 16.39
CA LYS A 97 3.61 5.38 17.42
C LYS A 97 2.96 4.45 18.44
N TYR A 98 2.56 3.25 18.03
CA TYR A 98 1.84 2.28 18.86
C TYR A 98 2.56 0.93 18.90
N SER A 99 3.67 0.85 19.62
CA SER A 99 4.50 -0.36 19.73
C SER A 99 3.78 -1.57 20.35
N ASP A 100 2.69 -1.32 21.08
CA ASP A 100 1.83 -2.35 21.68
C ASP A 100 0.86 -3.01 20.69
N PHE A 101 0.80 -2.52 19.45
CA PHE A 101 -0.09 -3.00 18.40
C PHE A 101 0.70 -3.61 17.25
N CYS A 102 0.15 -4.68 16.67
CA CYS A 102 0.65 -5.25 15.42
C CYS A 102 -0.08 -4.56 14.26
N ILE A 103 0.61 -3.64 13.58
CA ILE A 103 0.05 -2.77 12.54
C ILE A 103 0.81 -3.03 11.24
N ASN A 104 0.16 -3.68 10.27
CA ASN A 104 0.83 -4.13 9.06
C ASN A 104 0.01 -3.84 7.81
N CYS A 105 0.68 -3.85 6.66
CA CYS A 105 0.06 -3.88 5.34
C CYS A 105 0.15 -5.28 4.74
N LEU A 106 -0.86 -5.64 3.95
CA LEU A 106 -0.81 -6.84 3.12
C LEU A 106 -1.30 -6.54 1.71
N HIS A 107 -0.53 -6.97 0.71
CA HIS A 107 -0.95 -7.04 -0.68
C HIS A 107 -1.69 -8.37 -0.93
N PRO A 108 -2.99 -8.33 -1.27
CA PRO A 108 -3.83 -9.51 -1.39
C PRO A 108 -3.59 -10.31 -2.68
N GLY A 109 -2.69 -9.84 -3.55
CA GLY A 109 -2.53 -10.41 -4.89
C GLY A 109 -3.64 -9.98 -5.84
N TYR A 110 -3.67 -10.64 -6.99
CA TYR A 110 -4.64 -10.37 -8.05
C TYR A 110 -5.89 -11.25 -7.90
N VAL A 111 -6.90 -10.70 -7.21
CA VAL A 111 -8.10 -11.40 -6.74
C VAL A 111 -9.31 -11.13 -7.62
N LYS A 112 -10.12 -12.17 -7.88
CA LYS A 112 -11.40 -12.05 -8.59
C LYS A 112 -12.43 -11.28 -7.76
N THR A 113 -12.49 -9.97 -7.97
CA THR A 113 -13.43 -9.05 -7.28
C THR A 113 -14.07 -8.10 -8.27
N ASP A 114 -15.13 -7.40 -7.87
CA ASP A 114 -15.79 -6.39 -8.71
C ASP A 114 -14.85 -5.26 -9.14
N ILE A 115 -13.88 -4.88 -8.30
CA ILE A 115 -12.84 -3.87 -8.63
C ILE A 115 -12.01 -4.28 -9.85
N ASN A 116 -11.92 -5.60 -10.08
CA ASN A 116 -11.18 -6.22 -11.17
C ASN A 116 -12.10 -6.75 -12.26
N CYS A 117 -13.37 -6.35 -12.26
CA CYS A 117 -14.38 -6.91 -13.16
C CYS A 117 -14.42 -8.46 -13.09
N ASN A 118 -14.26 -9.01 -11.88
CA ASN A 118 -14.19 -10.45 -11.60
C ASN A 118 -13.04 -11.20 -12.31
N SER A 119 -11.99 -10.48 -12.72
CA SER A 119 -10.73 -11.06 -13.19
C SER A 119 -9.70 -11.18 -12.06
N GLY A 120 -8.84 -12.19 -12.13
CA GLY A 120 -7.92 -12.54 -11.05
C GLY A 120 -7.39 -13.97 -11.19
N VAL A 121 -6.21 -14.23 -10.61
CA VAL A 121 -5.67 -15.60 -10.47
C VAL A 121 -6.06 -16.24 -9.14
N LEU A 122 -6.46 -15.42 -8.16
CA LEU A 122 -6.87 -15.85 -6.82
C LEU A 122 -8.37 -15.71 -6.61
N THR A 123 -8.94 -16.56 -5.76
CA THR A 123 -10.31 -16.40 -5.25
C THR A 123 -10.38 -15.46 -4.05
N ILE A 124 -11.58 -15.01 -3.72
CA ILE A 124 -11.84 -14.18 -2.54
C ILE A 124 -11.43 -14.93 -1.26
N GLU A 125 -11.71 -16.23 -1.20
CA GLU A 125 -11.42 -17.09 -0.05
C GLU A 125 -9.91 -17.25 0.17
N GLU A 126 -9.13 -17.49 -0.89
CA GLU A 126 -7.66 -17.59 -0.80
C GLU A 126 -7.04 -16.31 -0.25
N CYS A 127 -7.50 -15.16 -0.73
CA CYS A 127 -7.11 -13.85 -0.23
C CYS A 127 -7.51 -13.62 1.23
N ALA A 128 -8.77 -13.88 1.55
CA ALA A 128 -9.31 -13.69 2.89
C ALA A 128 -8.56 -14.54 3.93
N GLN A 129 -8.18 -15.77 3.58
CA GLN A 129 -7.43 -16.65 4.47
C GLN A 129 -6.09 -16.04 4.90
N SER A 130 -5.32 -15.45 3.96
CA SER A 130 -4.04 -14.79 4.29
C SER A 130 -4.23 -13.52 5.11
N ILE A 131 -5.24 -12.70 4.79
CA ILE A 131 -5.61 -11.50 5.56
C ILE A 131 -5.97 -11.89 7.00
N VAL A 132 -6.83 -12.90 7.17
CA VAL A 132 -7.26 -13.38 8.49
C VAL A 132 -6.08 -13.98 9.26
N SER A 133 -5.19 -14.73 8.61
CA SER A 133 -4.00 -15.31 9.24
C SER A 133 -3.09 -14.23 9.83
N LEU A 134 -2.83 -13.16 9.06
CA LEU A 134 -2.05 -12.01 9.53
C LEU A 134 -2.77 -11.26 10.67
N ALA A 135 -4.08 -11.07 10.58
CA ALA A 135 -4.88 -10.41 11.61
C ALA A 135 -4.92 -11.20 12.93
N LEU A 136 -4.77 -12.53 12.87
CA LEU A 136 -4.85 -13.44 14.01
C LEU A 136 -3.50 -13.77 14.64
N LEU A 137 -2.40 -13.19 14.16
CA LEU A 137 -1.07 -13.39 14.74
C LEU A 137 -1.07 -13.15 16.26
N PRO A 138 -0.26 -13.91 17.01
CA PRO A 138 -0.13 -13.73 18.44
C PRO A 138 0.43 -12.34 18.78
N ASN A 139 0.13 -11.87 19.99
CA ASN A 139 0.71 -10.63 20.50
C ASN A 139 2.25 -10.70 20.48
N GLY A 140 2.91 -9.60 20.15
CA GLY A 140 4.35 -9.56 19.94
C GLY A 140 4.79 -10.02 18.55
N GLY A 141 3.84 -10.24 17.64
CA GLY A 141 4.11 -10.46 16.22
C GLY A 141 4.68 -9.22 15.51
N PRO A 142 5.02 -9.36 14.22
CA PRO A 142 5.57 -8.27 13.42
C PRO A 142 4.65 -7.04 13.40
N THR A 143 5.26 -5.86 13.31
CA THR A 143 4.56 -4.58 13.19
C THR A 143 5.36 -3.65 12.27
N GLY A 144 4.67 -2.77 11.54
CA GLY A 144 5.24 -1.84 10.57
C GLY A 144 5.71 -2.51 9.27
N LEU A 145 5.30 -3.75 9.01
CA LEU A 145 5.76 -4.50 7.84
C LEU A 145 4.71 -4.54 6.72
N PHE A 146 5.22 -4.82 5.51
CA PHE A 146 4.43 -5.11 4.33
C PHE A 146 4.56 -6.59 3.99
N PHE A 147 3.43 -7.24 3.76
CA PHE A 147 3.34 -8.65 3.41
C PHE A 147 2.73 -8.83 2.02
N ASP A 148 3.17 -9.87 1.32
CA ASP A 148 2.47 -10.37 0.12
C ASP A 148 1.62 -11.58 0.51
N ILE A 149 0.57 -11.87 -0.25
CA ILE A 149 -0.26 -13.07 -0.07
C ILE A 149 0.54 -14.39 -0.12
N ALA A 150 1.69 -14.42 -0.81
CA ALA A 150 2.59 -15.57 -0.80
C ALA A 150 3.36 -15.75 0.53
N THR A 151 3.28 -14.78 1.45
CA THR A 151 3.94 -14.89 2.75
C THR A 151 3.25 -15.93 3.61
N LYS A 152 4.02 -16.91 4.10
CA LYS A 152 3.53 -17.93 5.02
C LYS A 152 3.77 -17.48 6.46
N PHE A 153 2.75 -17.64 7.30
CA PHE A 153 2.74 -17.28 8.71
C PHE A 153 2.65 -18.54 9.58
#